data_AF-A0A356U2Z1-F1
#
_entry.id   AF-A0A356U2Z1-F1
#
_cell.length_a   1.000
_cell.length_b   1.000
_cell.length_c   1.000
_cell.angle_alpha   90.00
_cell.angle_beta   90.00
_cell.angle_gamma   90.00
#
_symmetry.space_group_name_H-M   'P 1'
#
loop_
_entity.id
_entity.type
_entity.pdbx_description
1 polymer ?
#
loop_
_entity_poly.entity_id
_entity_poly.type
_entity_poly.pdbx_seq_one_letter_code
_entity_poly.pdbx_strand_id
1 'polypeptide(L)'
;MSQPNYEGFAEFVSAEAEAGRLINRSQERELRREGVRSFGLKDSESIWFVRGVASRTGAAVQSDLDERAERILKIQLDEKNRIRKKDFDNTAKIYAALISERMDVKSAKIHLKEVMERNGWKPRRHGLLRRKRWYNKIKIS
;
A
#
# COMPACT_ATOMS: atom_id res chain seq x y z
N MET A 1 28.63 12.25 -16.55
CA MET A 1 27.29 12.10 -15.92
C MET A 1 26.94 13.43 -15.31
N SER A 2 25.78 14.02 -15.64
CA SER A 2 25.29 15.22 -14.94
C SER A 2 25.07 14.90 -13.46
N GLN A 3 25.29 15.89 -12.60
CA GLN A 3 24.99 15.74 -11.18
C GLN A 3 23.47 15.57 -10.98
N PRO A 4 23.05 14.68 -10.06
CA PRO A 4 21.63 14.50 -9.74
C PRO A 4 21.01 15.77 -9.16
N ASN A 5 19.86 16.18 -9.68
CA ASN A 5 19.11 17.34 -9.21
C ASN A 5 17.99 16.91 -8.23
N TYR A 6 18.38 16.73 -6.96
CA TYR A 6 17.46 16.28 -5.91
C TYR A 6 16.40 17.32 -5.54
N GLU A 7 16.76 18.60 -5.53
CA GLU A 7 15.85 19.69 -5.15
C GLU A 7 14.76 19.88 -6.20
N GLY A 8 15.14 19.95 -7.48
CA GLY A 8 14.19 20.01 -8.58
C GLY A 8 13.28 18.78 -8.64
N PHE A 9 13.79 17.59 -8.31
CA PHE A 9 12.94 16.41 -8.23
C PHE A 9 11.94 16.49 -7.08
N ALA A 10 12.34 17.03 -5.93
CA ALA A 10 11.44 17.20 -4.79
C ALA A 10 10.33 18.21 -5.09
N GLU A 11 10.63 19.30 -5.79
CA GLU A 11 9.63 20.26 -6.25
C GLU A 11 8.67 19.63 -7.27
N PHE A 12 9.20 18.88 -8.24
CA PHE A 12 8.40 18.15 -9.23
C PHE A 12 7.44 17.17 -8.55
N VAL A 13 7.93 16.34 -7.62
CA VAL A 13 7.08 15.42 -6.87
C VAL A 13 6.07 16.18 -6.02
N SER A 14 6.43 17.32 -5.44
CA SER A 14 5.50 18.14 -4.64
C SER A 14 4.36 18.71 -5.49
N ALA A 15 4.65 19.14 -6.72
CA ALA A 15 3.65 19.60 -7.67
C ALA A 15 2.68 18.48 -8.10
N GLU A 16 3.21 17.27 -8.32
CA GLU A 16 2.40 16.09 -8.66
C GLU A 16 1.63 15.53 -7.45
N ALA A 17 2.19 15.67 -6.25
CA ALA A 17 1.60 15.24 -4.99
C ALA A 17 0.67 16.33 -4.42
N GLU A 18 -0.47 16.53 -5.07
CA GLU A 18 -1.53 17.39 -4.53
C GLU A 18 -1.95 16.86 -3.14
N ALA A 19 -2.05 17.77 -2.17
CA ALA A 19 -2.33 17.43 -0.77
C ALA A 19 -3.60 16.57 -0.64
N GLY A 20 -3.48 15.44 0.08
CA GLY A 20 -4.59 14.51 0.30
C GLY A 20 -4.85 13.52 -0.84
N ARG A 21 -4.07 13.52 -1.93
CA ARG A 21 -4.18 12.50 -2.98
C ARG A 21 -3.39 11.23 -2.66
N LEU A 22 -3.95 10.10 -3.13
CA LEU A 22 -3.24 8.82 -3.19
C LEU A 22 -2.39 8.78 -4.47
N ILE A 23 -1.07 8.61 -4.30
CA ILE A 23 -0.14 8.22 -5.37
C ILE A 23 -0.24 6.70 -5.52
N ASN A 24 -0.91 6.24 -6.56
CA ASN A 24 -1.05 4.82 -6.86
C ASN A 24 0.25 4.22 -7.42
N ARG A 25 0.32 2.88 -7.49
CA ARG A 25 1.52 2.15 -7.99
C ARG A 25 1.96 2.57 -9.40
N SER A 26 1.04 2.97 -10.27
CA SER A 26 1.38 3.42 -11.63
C SER A 26 1.99 4.81 -11.61
N GLN A 27 1.39 5.73 -10.87
CA GLN A 27 1.90 7.10 -10.68
C GLN A 27 3.26 7.08 -9.99
N GLU A 28 3.42 6.31 -8.90
CA GLU A 28 4.71 6.16 -8.21
C GLU A 28 5.80 5.64 -9.16
N ARG A 29 5.47 4.68 -10.03
CA ARG A 29 6.43 4.18 -11.01
C ARG A 29 6.78 5.22 -12.06
N GLU A 30 5.85 6.07 -12.49
CA GLU A 30 6.18 7.13 -13.45
C GLU A 30 7.03 8.22 -12.80
N LEU A 31 6.69 8.67 -11.59
CA LEU A 31 7.50 9.62 -10.82
C LEU A 31 8.95 9.14 -10.66
N ARG A 32 9.13 7.83 -10.38
CA ARG A 32 10.48 7.24 -10.28
C ARG A 32 11.21 7.20 -11.61
N ARG A 33 10.53 6.82 -12.71
CA ARG A 33 11.14 6.86 -14.05
C ARG A 33 11.56 8.27 -14.41
N GLU A 34 10.75 9.26 -14.08
CA GLU A 34 11.04 10.66 -14.33
C GLU A 34 12.26 11.15 -13.52
N GLY A 35 12.35 10.76 -12.24
CA GLY A 35 13.53 11.00 -11.41
C GLY A 35 14.83 10.48 -12.02
N VAL A 36 14.77 9.30 -12.64
CA VAL A 36 15.93 8.72 -13.34
C VAL A 36 16.22 9.43 -14.66
N ARG A 37 15.22 9.65 -15.51
CA ARG A 37 15.38 10.19 -16.87
C ARG A 37 15.77 11.67 -16.87
N SER A 38 15.10 12.47 -16.05
CA SER A 38 15.10 13.93 -16.16
C SER A 38 15.90 14.60 -15.05
N PHE A 39 16.09 13.92 -13.92
CA PHE A 39 16.81 14.46 -12.75
C PHE A 39 18.10 13.72 -12.42
N GLY A 40 18.40 12.61 -13.10
CA GLY A 40 19.67 11.87 -12.95
C GLY A 40 19.80 11.08 -11.65
N LEU A 41 18.70 10.83 -10.94
CA LEU A 41 18.69 10.00 -9.73
C LEU A 41 18.81 8.51 -10.09
N LYS A 42 19.26 7.69 -9.13
CA LYS A 42 19.07 6.23 -9.19
C LYS A 42 17.62 5.90 -8.82
N ASP A 43 17.08 4.80 -9.36
CA ASP A 43 15.71 4.35 -9.02
C ASP A 43 15.51 4.21 -7.51
N SER A 44 16.50 3.69 -6.78
CA SER A 44 16.46 3.58 -5.32
C SER A 44 16.35 4.93 -4.62
N GLU A 45 17.05 5.95 -5.12
CA GLU A 45 17.01 7.32 -4.57
C GLU A 45 15.65 7.95 -4.87
N SER A 46 15.14 7.76 -6.09
CA SER A 46 13.81 8.24 -6.49
C SER A 46 12.69 7.65 -5.62
N ILE A 47 12.76 6.38 -5.21
CA ILE A 47 11.81 5.77 -4.26
C ILE A 47 11.76 6.56 -2.95
N TRP A 48 12.93 6.81 -2.34
CA TRP A 48 13.02 7.50 -1.06
C TRP A 48 12.51 8.93 -1.14
N PHE A 49 12.85 9.66 -2.21
CA PHE A 49 12.39 11.02 -2.44
C PHE A 49 10.88 11.09 -2.63
N VAL A 50 10.30 10.21 -3.45
CA VAL A 50 8.84 10.18 -3.66
C VAL A 50 8.10 9.97 -2.35
N ARG A 51 8.53 8.99 -1.55
CA ARG A 51 7.92 8.71 -0.25
C ARG A 51 8.10 9.85 0.75
N GLY A 52 9.29 10.43 0.82
CA GLY A 52 9.59 11.54 1.73
C GLY A 52 8.78 12.80 1.40
N VAL A 53 8.69 13.16 0.13
CA VAL A 53 7.92 14.33 -0.33
C VAL A 53 6.42 14.11 -0.16
N ALA A 54 5.90 12.93 -0.52
CA ALA A 54 4.50 12.59 -0.30
C ALA A 54 4.11 12.70 1.19
N SER A 55 4.96 12.20 2.08
CA SER A 55 4.74 12.33 3.52
C SER A 55 4.71 13.79 4.00
N ARG A 56 5.48 14.69 3.37
CA ARG A 56 5.51 16.12 3.74
C ARG A 56 4.30 16.89 3.23
N THR A 57 3.78 16.53 2.06
CA THR A 57 2.61 17.14 1.41
C THR A 57 1.29 16.58 1.93
N GLY A 58 1.32 15.54 2.78
CA GLY A 58 0.13 14.84 3.24
C GLY A 58 -0.47 13.90 2.19
N ALA A 59 0.25 13.60 1.12
CA ALA A 59 -0.12 12.60 0.14
C ALA A 59 0.22 11.19 0.66
N ALA A 60 -0.60 10.22 0.26
CA ALA A 60 -0.40 8.82 0.60
C ALA A 60 0.24 8.06 -0.56
N VAL A 61 1.24 7.22 -0.30
CA VAL A 61 1.85 6.36 -1.33
C VAL A 61 1.33 4.93 -1.16
N GLN A 62 0.71 4.38 -2.20
CA GLN A 62 0.09 3.06 -2.12
C GLN A 62 1.11 1.97 -1.74
N SER A 63 2.33 2.00 -2.26
CA SER A 63 3.35 0.99 -1.91
C SER A 63 3.73 1.00 -0.42
N ASP A 64 3.85 2.18 0.20
CA ASP A 64 4.12 2.31 1.64
C ASP A 64 2.92 1.83 2.48
N LEU A 65 1.70 2.16 2.06
CA LEU A 65 0.49 1.67 2.70
C LEU A 65 0.36 0.15 2.63
N ASP A 66 0.68 -0.44 1.48
CA ASP A 66 0.67 -1.89 1.26
C ASP A 66 1.69 -2.58 2.18
N GLU A 67 2.92 -2.03 2.27
CA GLU A 67 3.94 -2.52 3.19
C GLU A 67 3.51 -2.44 4.66
N ARG A 68 2.86 -1.34 5.06
CA ARG A 68 2.33 -1.17 6.43
C ARG A 68 1.23 -2.18 6.72
N ALA A 69 0.27 -2.36 5.80
CA ALA A 69 -0.79 -3.33 5.95
C ALA A 69 -0.26 -4.76 6.03
N GLU A 70 0.73 -5.09 5.21
CA GLU A 70 1.41 -6.39 5.23
C GLU A 70 2.09 -6.62 6.59
N ARG A 71 2.79 -5.62 7.14
CA ARG A 71 3.39 -5.70 8.49
C ARG A 71 2.35 -5.94 9.58
N ILE A 72 1.22 -5.23 9.54
CA ILE A 72 0.13 -5.41 10.52
C ILE A 72 -0.44 -6.83 10.45
N LEU A 73 -0.74 -7.33 9.25
CA LEU A 73 -1.25 -8.70 9.06
C LEU A 73 -0.24 -9.75 9.51
N LYS A 74 1.05 -9.53 9.24
CA LYS A 74 2.12 -10.45 9.61
C LYS A 74 2.21 -10.65 11.12
N ILE A 75 2.04 -9.59 11.92
CA ILE A 75 2.02 -9.64 13.39
C ILE A 75 0.80 -10.43 13.91
N GLN A 76 -0.28 -10.50 13.13
CA GLN A 76 -1.52 -11.20 13.49
C GLN A 76 -1.56 -12.67 13.06
N LEU A 77 -0.51 -13.17 12.40
CA LEU A 77 -0.42 -14.57 12.00
C LEU A 77 -0.33 -15.48 13.22
N ASP A 78 -1.10 -16.57 13.21
CA ASP A 78 -0.83 -17.70 14.09
C ASP A 78 0.34 -18.55 13.58
N GLU A 79 0.81 -19.49 14.40
CA GLU A 79 1.89 -20.45 14.10
C GLU A 79 1.70 -21.23 12.78
N LYS A 80 0.49 -21.23 12.21
CA LYS A 80 0.14 -21.95 10.99
C LYS A 80 -0.11 -20.99 9.82
N ASN A 81 0.43 -19.77 9.91
CA ASN A 81 0.29 -18.67 8.96
C ASN A 81 -1.17 -18.32 8.67
N ARG A 82 -2.00 -18.18 9.72
CA ARG A 82 -3.43 -17.86 9.57
C ARG A 82 -3.85 -16.57 10.25
N ILE A 83 -4.77 -15.87 9.61
CA ILE A 83 -5.33 -14.60 10.07
C ILE A 83 -6.79 -14.78 10.50
N ARG A 84 -7.19 -14.27 11.66
CA ARG A 84 -8.60 -14.29 12.11
C ARG A 84 -9.41 -13.24 11.35
N LYS A 85 -10.70 -13.50 11.19
CA LYS A 85 -11.64 -12.56 10.54
C LYS A 85 -11.61 -11.16 11.17
N LYS A 86 -11.60 -11.08 12.51
CA LYS A 86 -11.59 -9.81 13.24
C LYS A 86 -10.33 -8.99 12.91
N ASP A 87 -9.18 -9.66 12.91
CA ASP A 87 -7.88 -9.05 12.63
C ASP A 87 -7.81 -8.55 11.18
N PHE A 88 -8.25 -9.39 10.23
CA PHE A 88 -8.41 -9.00 8.82
C PHE A 88 -9.36 -7.80 8.63
N ASP A 89 -10.55 -7.85 9.23
CA ASP A 89 -11.56 -6.79 9.11
C ASP A 89 -11.07 -5.47 9.72
N ASN A 90 -10.34 -5.52 10.84
CA ASN A 90 -9.75 -4.35 11.47
C ASN A 90 -8.64 -3.75 10.61
N THR A 91 -7.74 -4.57 10.08
CA THR A 91 -6.67 -4.10 9.18
C THR A 91 -7.25 -3.50 7.91
N ALA A 92 -8.34 -4.06 7.36
CA ALA A 92 -9.03 -3.47 6.20
C ALA A 92 -9.60 -2.08 6.48
N LYS A 93 -10.16 -1.85 7.69
CA LYS A 93 -10.64 -0.53 8.10
C LYS A 93 -9.51 0.48 8.24
N ILE A 94 -8.39 0.05 8.85
CA ILE A 94 -7.19 0.90 8.99
C ILE A 94 -6.66 1.27 7.61
N TYR A 95 -6.50 0.28 6.71
CA TYR A 95 -6.01 0.51 5.35
C TYR A 95 -6.93 1.46 4.56
N ALA A 96 -8.26 1.25 4.61
CA ALA A 96 -9.22 2.16 3.99
C ALA A 96 -9.12 3.59 4.55
N ALA A 97 -9.00 3.74 5.88
CA ALA A 97 -8.88 5.03 6.54
C ALA A 97 -7.57 5.77 6.17
N LEU A 98 -6.47 5.03 5.97
CA LEU A 98 -5.18 5.60 5.58
C LEU A 98 -5.14 6.06 4.11
N ILE A 99 -6.05 5.56 3.26
CA ILE A 99 -6.07 5.90 1.84
C ILE A 99 -6.78 7.24 1.54
N SER A 100 -7.36 7.93 2.54
CA SER A 100 -8.11 9.20 2.42
C SER A 100 -9.20 9.19 1.34
N GLU A 101 -10.46 9.37 1.75
CA GLU A 101 -11.69 9.59 0.93
C GLU A 101 -11.98 8.68 -0.30
N ARG A 102 -11.07 7.78 -0.73
CA ARG A 102 -11.12 7.15 -2.06
C ARG A 102 -11.20 5.64 -2.06
N MET A 103 -10.94 4.96 -0.95
CA MET A 103 -11.08 3.51 -0.88
C MET A 103 -12.14 3.10 0.15
N ASP A 104 -13.19 2.47 -0.35
CA ASP A 104 -14.16 1.83 0.53
C ASP A 104 -13.56 0.59 1.21
N VAL A 105 -14.14 0.22 2.36
CA VAL A 105 -13.68 -0.95 3.12
C VAL A 105 -13.80 -2.25 2.30
N LYS A 106 -14.71 -2.30 1.31
CA LYS A 106 -14.89 -3.47 0.45
C LYS A 106 -13.66 -3.68 -0.45
N SER A 107 -13.18 -2.63 -1.08
CA SER A 107 -11.99 -2.61 -1.94
C SER A 107 -10.73 -2.88 -1.11
N ALA A 108 -10.64 -2.30 0.09
CA ALA A 108 -9.57 -2.62 1.03
C ALA A 108 -9.52 -4.13 1.36
N LYS A 109 -10.68 -4.78 1.55
CA LYS A 109 -10.74 -6.23 1.78
C LYS A 109 -10.31 -7.03 0.55
N ILE A 110 -10.63 -6.59 -0.66
CA ILE A 110 -10.16 -7.26 -1.88
C ILE A 110 -8.63 -7.18 -1.93
N HIS A 111 -8.07 -5.99 -1.73
CA HIS A 111 -6.64 -5.79 -1.73
C HIS A 111 -5.91 -6.61 -0.65
N LEU A 112 -6.39 -6.60 0.59
CA LEU A 112 -5.79 -7.42 1.66
C LEU A 112 -5.93 -8.92 1.40
N LYS A 113 -6.97 -9.34 0.68
CA LYS A 113 -7.10 -10.73 0.23
C LYS A 113 -5.98 -11.08 -0.76
N GLU A 114 -5.71 -10.24 -1.74
CA GLU A 114 -4.58 -10.42 -2.68
C GLU A 114 -3.24 -10.47 -1.95
N VAL A 115 -3.03 -9.60 -0.96
CA VAL A 115 -1.82 -9.61 -0.10
C VAL A 115 -1.67 -10.95 0.63
N MET A 116 -2.78 -11.48 1.18
CA MET A 116 -2.76 -12.80 1.82
C MET A 116 -2.45 -13.92 0.83
N GLU A 117 -3.06 -13.91 -0.37
CA GLU A 117 -2.83 -14.94 -1.39
C GLU A 117 -1.38 -14.92 -1.89
N ARG A 118 -0.83 -13.74 -2.18
CA ARG A 118 0.58 -13.55 -2.59
C ARG A 118 1.57 -14.06 -1.55
N ASN A 119 1.29 -13.86 -0.26
CA ASN A 119 2.16 -14.27 0.84
C ASN A 119 1.88 -15.70 1.34
N GLY A 120 0.94 -16.44 0.73
CA GLY A 120 0.56 -17.79 1.15
C GLY A 120 -0.15 -17.84 2.51
N TRP A 121 -0.65 -16.71 3.01
CA TRP A 121 -1.35 -16.61 4.28
C TRP A 121 -2.78 -17.11 4.16
N LYS A 122 -3.25 -17.81 5.21
CA LYS A 122 -4.54 -18.51 5.16
C LYS A 122 -5.58 -17.85 6.06
N PRO A 123 -6.86 -17.83 5.66
CA PRO A 123 -7.90 -17.42 6.60
C PRO A 123 -8.07 -18.47 7.69
N ARG A 124 -8.10 -18.02 8.95
CA ARG A 124 -8.49 -18.85 10.07
C ARG A 124 -10.00 -19.10 10.02
N ARG A 125 -10.38 -20.32 10.40
CA ARG A 125 -11.78 -20.76 10.48
C ARG A 125 -12.53 -19.91 11.52
N HIS A 126 -13.78 -19.57 11.23
CA HIS A 126 -14.62 -18.74 12.12
C HIS A 126 -15.98 -19.41 12.37
N GLY A 127 -16.49 -19.28 13.60
CA GLY A 127 -17.80 -19.81 14.05
C GLY A 127 -17.82 -21.32 14.28
N LEU A 128 -18.94 -21.85 14.77
CA LEU A 128 -19.12 -23.28 15.10
C LEU A 128 -18.83 -24.19 13.90
N LEU A 129 -19.22 -23.79 12.69
CA LEU A 129 -19.07 -24.61 11.49
C LEU A 129 -17.65 -24.62 10.91
N ARG A 130 -16.68 -23.91 11.52
CA ARG A 130 -15.26 -23.95 11.09
C ARG A 130 -15.03 -23.65 9.59
N ARG A 131 -15.91 -22.87 8.94
CA ARG A 131 -15.84 -22.61 7.47
C ARG A 131 -15.09 -21.31 7.18
N LYS A 132 -14.42 -21.26 6.01
CA LYS A 132 -13.76 -20.06 5.45
C LYS A 132 -14.73 -19.15 4.67
N ARG A 133 -16.04 -19.26 4.92
CA ARG A 133 -17.09 -18.55 4.16
C ARG A 133 -16.87 -17.03 4.11
N TRP A 134 -16.36 -16.44 5.19
CA TRP A 134 -16.09 -15.01 5.25
C TRP A 134 -15.04 -14.57 4.21
N TYR A 135 -13.98 -15.36 4.04
CA TYR A 135 -12.89 -15.08 3.10
C TYR A 135 -13.29 -15.40 1.66
N ASN A 136 -14.04 -16.49 1.45
CA ASN A 136 -14.51 -16.90 0.13
C ASN A 136 -15.57 -15.95 -0.46
N LYS A 137 -16.28 -15.20 0.39
CA LYS A 137 -17.25 -14.18 -0.05
C LYS A 137 -16.57 -12.94 -0.65
N ILE A 138 -15.29 -12.72 -0.36
CA ILE A 138 -14.52 -11.63 -0.97
C ILE A 138 -14.14 -12.08 -2.38
N LYS A 139 -14.74 -11.46 -3.39
CA LYS A 139 -14.45 -11.74 -4.79
C LYS A 139 -13.36 -10.78 -5.26
N ILE A 140 -12.24 -11.34 -5.72
CA ILE A 140 -11.26 -10.60 -6.54
C ILE A 140 -11.89 -10.56 -7.94
N SER A 141 -12.02 -9.37 -8.53
CA SER A 141 -12.58 -9.20 -9.88
C SER A 141 -11.58 -9.66 -10.93
#